data_AF-A0A7G1G1V0-F1
#
_entry.id   AF-A0A7G1G1V0-F1
#
_cell.length_a   1.000
_cell.length_b   1.000
_cell.length_c   1.000
_cell.angle_alpha   90.00
_cell.angle_beta   90.00
_cell.angle_gamma   90.00
#
_symmetry.space_group_name_H-M   'P 1'
#
loop_
_entity.id
_entity.type
_entity.pdbx_description
1 polymer ?
#
loop_
_entity_poly.entity_id
_entity_poly.type
_entity_poly.pdbx_seq_one_letter_code
_entity_poly.pdbx_strand_id
1 'polypeptide(L)'
;MKLIISKIPYNLFEETERWYHSIILTILWSCGLNVRGEVLGNLGKSDIEIEYRGEVYIIELKKAKPEVCIQQIKEKNIKVQR
;
A
#
# COMPACT_ATOMS: atom_id res chain seq x y z
N MET A 1 4.72 11.89 -5.03
CA MET A 1 4.85 11.57 -3.59
C MET A 1 5.88 12.42 -2.84
N LYS A 2 7.14 12.50 -3.30
CA LYS A 2 8.23 13.22 -2.58
C LYS A 2 7.87 14.66 -2.20
N LEU A 3 7.20 15.40 -3.09
CA LEU A 3 6.75 16.77 -2.84
C LEU A 3 5.66 16.89 -1.77
N ILE A 4 4.69 15.97 -1.72
CA ILE A 4 3.60 16.01 -0.72
C ILE A 4 4.15 15.62 0.65
N ILE A 5 4.92 14.53 0.70
CA ILE A 5 5.52 14.02 1.94
C ILE A 5 6.50 15.04 2.54
N SER A 6 7.30 15.74 1.71
CA SER A 6 8.25 16.75 2.18
C SER A 6 7.59 18.02 2.74
N LYS A 7 6.26 18.18 2.58
CA LYS A 7 5.51 19.29 3.15
C LYS A 7 4.95 18.95 4.53
N ILE A 8 4.95 17.68 4.93
CA ILE A 8 4.52 17.28 6.28
C ILE A 8 5.62 17.73 7.27
N PRO A 9 5.26 18.48 8.33
CA PRO A 9 6.21 18.90 9.35
C PRO A 9 7.04 17.72 9.90
N TYR A 10 8.35 17.93 10.05
CA TYR A 10 9.28 16.85 10.44
C TYR A 10 8.94 16.21 11.79
N ASN A 11 8.36 16.97 12.72
CA ASN A 11 7.92 16.45 14.02
C ASN A 11 6.70 15.52 13.93
N LEU A 12 5.98 15.52 12.80
CA LEU A 12 4.88 14.60 12.50
C LEU A 12 5.32 13.43 11.61
N PHE A 13 6.57 13.43 11.16
CA PHE A 13 7.10 12.38 10.30
C PHE A 13 7.61 11.21 11.12
N GLU A 14 7.17 10.01 10.74
CA GLU A 14 7.77 8.77 11.21
C GLU A 14 8.23 7.94 10.02
N GLU A 15 9.45 7.40 10.11
CA GLU A 15 10.01 6.57 9.04
C GLU A 15 9.52 5.11 9.15
N THR A 16 8.21 4.91 9.29
CA THR A 16 7.58 3.59 9.45
C THR A 16 6.65 3.28 8.29
N GLU A 17 6.53 2.00 7.93
CA GLU A 17 5.61 1.56 6.87
C GLU A 17 4.15 1.94 7.18
N ARG A 18 3.76 1.87 8.46
CA ARG A 18 2.44 2.30 8.96
C ARG A 18 2.17 3.79 8.73
N TRP A 19 3.18 4.65 8.90
CA TRP A 19 3.04 6.08 8.64
C TRP A 19 2.84 6.36 7.14
N TYR A 20 3.60 5.70 6.27
CA TYR A 20 3.39 5.82 4.82
C TYR A 20 2.04 5.27 4.39
N HIS A 21 1.62 4.13 4.97
CA HIS A 21 0.32 3.53 4.73
C HIS A 21 -0.81 4.53 5.00
N SER A 22 -0.84 5.13 6.19
CA SER A 22 -1.93 6.04 6.57
C SER A 22 -2.01 7.27 5.65
N ILE A 23 -0.87 7.84 5.27
CA ILE A 23 -0.81 8.98 4.36
C ILE A 23 -1.28 8.61 2.95
N ILE A 24 -0.80 7.50 2.39
CA ILE A 24 -1.19 7.06 1.04
C ILE A 24 -2.69 6.76 1.00
N LEU A 25 -3.20 6.01 1.99
CA LEU A 25 -4.62 5.68 2.08
C LEU A 25 -5.48 6.94 2.17
N THR A 26 -5.08 7.92 2.98
CA THR A 26 -5.78 9.20 3.11
C THR A 26 -5.81 10.00 1.81
N ILE A 27 -4.71 10.01 1.05
CA ILE A 27 -4.65 10.68 -0.26
C ILE A 27 -5.60 10.00 -1.26
N LEU A 28 -5.66 8.67 -1.25
CA LEU A 28 -6.56 7.95 -2.16
C LEU A 28 -8.03 8.21 -1.82
N TRP A 29 -8.38 8.22 -0.53
CA TRP A 29 -9.72 8.60 -0.09
C TRP A 29 -10.06 10.06 -0.46
N SER A 30 -9.13 10.99 -0.32
CA SER A 30 -9.39 12.40 -0.65
C SER A 30 -9.58 12.63 -2.14
N CYS A 31 -9.07 11.74 -2.99
CA CYS A 31 -9.38 11.70 -4.43
C CYS A 31 -10.79 11.14 -4.74
N GLY A 32 -11.57 10.73 -3.74
CA GLY A 32 -12.91 10.15 -3.93
C GLY A 32 -12.90 8.72 -4.48
N LEU A 33 -11.77 8.02 -4.39
CA LEU A 33 -11.66 6.63 -4.85
C LEU A 33 -12.31 5.67 -3.83
N ASN A 34 -12.93 4.61 -4.34
CA ASN A 34 -13.42 3.51 -3.49
C ASN A 34 -12.23 2.66 -3.03
N VAL A 35 -11.68 3.01 -1.86
CA VAL A 35 -10.47 2.40 -1.31
C VAL A 35 -10.74 1.82 0.07
N ARG A 36 -10.18 0.64 0.32
CA ARG A 36 -10.24 -0.05 1.62
C ARG A 36 -8.81 -0.34 2.07
N GLY A 37 -8.50 -0.06 3.33
CA GLY A 37 -7.21 -0.39 3.94
C GLY A 37 -7.32 -1.63 4.82
N GLU A 38 -6.22 -2.37 4.94
CA GLU A 38 -6.07 -3.49 5.89
C GLU A 38 -7.14 -4.58 5.72
N VAL A 39 -7.44 -4.96 4.47
CA VAL A 39 -8.54 -5.87 4.15
C VAL A 39 -8.16 -7.32 4.45
N LEU A 40 -8.95 -7.98 5.29
CA LEU A 40 -8.77 -9.40 5.58
C LEU A 40 -9.35 -10.26 4.45
N GLY A 41 -8.52 -11.13 3.90
CA GLY A 41 -8.90 -12.15 2.93
C GLY A 41 -8.49 -13.56 3.36
N ASN A 42 -8.90 -14.56 2.58
CA ASN A 42 -8.66 -15.99 2.88
C ASN A 42 -7.18 -16.39 2.92
N LEU A 43 -6.29 -15.59 2.31
CA LEU A 43 -4.85 -15.86 2.22
C LEU A 43 -4.00 -14.89 3.06
N GLY A 44 -4.63 -14.01 3.83
CA GLY A 44 -3.95 -12.99 4.61
C GLY A 44 -4.63 -11.62 4.50
N LYS A 45 -3.97 -10.61 5.04
CA LYS A 45 -4.43 -9.23 5.04
C LYS A 45 -3.68 -8.45 3.96
N SER A 46 -4.42 -7.74 3.10
CA SER A 46 -3.85 -6.81 2.13
C SER A 46 -3.70 -5.42 2.74
N ASP A 47 -2.67 -4.67 2.33
CA ASP A 47 -2.48 -3.31 2.85
C ASP A 47 -3.55 -2.35 2.31
N ILE A 48 -3.73 -2.26 0.99
CA ILE A 48 -4.73 -1.37 0.36
C ILE A 48 -5.40 -2.07 -0.82
N GLU A 49 -6.73 -1.98 -0.92
CA GLU A 49 -7.52 -2.40 -2.08
C GLU A 49 -8.24 -1.20 -2.70
N ILE A 50 -8.13 -1.04 -4.02
CA ILE A 50 -8.84 -0.01 -4.80
C ILE A 50 -9.79 -0.70 -5.77
N GLU A 51 -11.08 -0.37 -5.70
CA GLU A 51 -12.04 -0.77 -6.72
C GLU A 51 -12.18 0.34 -7.76
N TYR A 52 -11.88 0.01 -9.02
CA TYR A 52 -11.95 0.97 -10.12
C TYR A 52 -12.40 0.29 -11.41
N ARG A 53 -13.49 0.79 -12.00
CA ARG A 53 -14.07 0.29 -13.27
C ARG A 53 -14.35 -1.23 -13.28
N GLY A 54 -14.79 -1.77 -12.15
CA GLY A 54 -15.12 -3.19 -12.01
C GLY A 54 -13.93 -4.10 -11.69
N GLU A 55 -12.72 -3.54 -11.61
CA GLU A 55 -11.50 -4.26 -11.26
C GLU A 55 -11.04 -3.91 -9.84
N VAL A 56 -10.44 -4.88 -9.15
CA VAL A 56 -9.85 -4.68 -7.81
C VAL A 56 -8.33 -4.70 -7.90
N TYR A 57 -7.71 -3.60 -7.53
CA TYR A 57 -6.26 -3.45 -7.45
C TYR A 57 -5.81 -3.60 -6.00
N ILE A 58 -4.92 -4.56 -5.74
CA ILE A 58 -4.28 -4.74 -4.44
C ILE A 58 -2.92 -4.06 -4.46
N ILE A 59 -2.67 -3.17 -3.50
CA ILE A 59 -1.41 -2.46 -3.31
C ILE A 59 -0.81 -2.91 -1.99
N GLU A 60 0.36 -3.54 -2.07
CA GLU A 60 1.18 -3.90 -0.92
C GLU A 60 2.29 -2.86 -0.75
N LEU A 61 2.39 -2.30 0.45
CA LEU A 61 3.43 -1.34 0.81
C LEU A 61 4.59 -2.10 1.44
N LYS A 62 5.81 -1.74 1.05
CA LYS A 62 7.02 -2.32 1.63
C LYS A 62 8.09 -1.25 1.80
N LYS A 63 8.64 -1.14 3.01
CA LYS A 63 9.81 -0.31 3.32
C LYS A 63 11.10 -1.12 3.22
N ALA A 64 11.32 -1.78 2.08
CA ALA A 64 12.54 -2.53 1.78
C ALA A 64 13.07 -2.15 0.40
N LYS A 65 14.32 -2.54 0.10
CA LYS A 65 14.87 -2.32 -1.24
C LYS A 65 14.06 -3.13 -2.27
N PRO A 66 13.87 -2.62 -3.50
CA PRO A 66 13.09 -3.31 -4.53
C PRO A 66 13.54 -4.75 -4.76
N GLU A 67 14.84 -5.04 -4.68
CA GLU A 67 15.40 -6.38 -4.88
C GLU A 67 14.94 -7.34 -3.78
N VAL A 68 14.87 -6.86 -2.54
CA VAL A 68 14.39 -7.63 -1.38
C VAL A 68 12.88 -7.88 -1.50
N CYS A 69 12.11 -6.88 -1.94
CA CYS A 69 10.67 -7.03 -2.15
C CYS A 69 10.36 -8.05 -3.26
N ILE A 70 11.06 -7.97 -4.39
CA ILE A 70 10.90 -8.91 -5.51
C ILE A 70 11.27 -10.32 -5.07
N GLN A 71 12.35 -10.47 -4.29
CA GLN A 71 12.75 -11.76 -3.76
C GLN A 71 11.69 -12.33 -2.81
N GLN A 72 11.15 -11.52 -1.90
CA GLN A 72 10.06 -11.95 -1.00
C GLN A 72 8.79 -12.35 -1.76
N ILE A 73 8.43 -11.67 -2.85
CA ILE A 73 7.27 -12.05 -3.68
C ILE A 73 7.51 -13.40 -4.36
N LYS A 74 8.72 -13.62 -4.88
CA LYS A 74 9.13 -14.91 -5.49
C LYS A 74 9.12 -16.05 -4.47
N GLU A 75 9.64 -15.79 -3.27
CA GLU A 75 9.70 -16.77 -2.18
C GLU A 75 8.32 -17.07 -1.57
N LYS A 76 7.42 -16.09 -1.51
CA LYS A 76 6.06 -16.26 -0.99
C LYS A 76 5.13 -17.08 -1.88
N ASN A 77 5.57 -17.57 -3.05
CA ASN A 77 4.79 -18.48 -3.88
C ASN A 77 3.36 -17.96 -4.17
N ILE A 78 3.20 -16.65 -4.35
CA ILE A 78 1.92 -16.06 -4.73
C ILE A 78 1.65 -16.52 -6.15
N LYS A 79 0.92 -17.64 -6.29
CA LYS A 79 0.35 -18.05 -7.56
C LYS A 79 -0.66 -16.97 -7.95
N VAL A 80 -0.27 -16.11 -8.88
CA VAL A 80 -1.23 -15.36 -9.68
C VAL A 80 -2.00 -16.41 -10.48
N GLN A 81 -3.15 -16.83 -9.96
CA GLN A 81 -4.08 -17.62 -10.75
C GLN A 81 -4.61 -16.68 -11.84
N ARG A 82 -4.52 -17.17 -13.07
CA ARG A 82 -4.81 -16.47 -14.32
C ARG A 82 -6.25 -15.97 -14.38
#